data_AF-A0A1F6IBP8-F1
#
_entry.id   AF-A0A1F6IBP8-F1
#
_cell.length_a   1.000
_cell.length_b   1.000
_cell.length_c   1.000
_cell.angle_alpha   90.00
_cell.angle_beta   90.00
_cell.angle_gamma   90.00
#
_symmetry.space_group_name_H-M   'P 1'
#
loop_
_entity.id
_entity.type
_entity.pdbx_description
1 polymer ?
#
loop_
_entity_poly.entity_id
_entity_poly.type
_entity_poly.pdbx_seq_one_letter_code
_entity_poly.pdbx_strand_id
1 'polypeptide(L)'
;MSSQQEMLRRTTEFNTPQQDQHEEVVYRSDGVVYNHADFSYDPNNPGIVVAQGIEKRLWPTEERLLKLFIAKPNEIIKPNELKKDDGQEASGVYVRFFVFSLRKKLEPDPKHPVVIINNQGLGYFLRDKNQLLEENKTVSPYRSVENTSDKLLGQNLKVIHPDFTYDGYDRKVVVDGQATRLTRREDDLLRVFLTYPNRMFRSSELNDMVFRDNYSDYISKLIKALRSKVERDSANPTVIINFPRAGYFLKDNGEMRIIRMEDEPQV
;
A
#
# COMPACT_ATOMS: atom_id res chain seq x y z
N MET A 1 -17.30 5.21 -62.27
CA MET A 1 -16.71 6.39 -61.60
C MET A 1 -17.59 6.84 -60.41
N SER A 2 -18.00 5.94 -59.51
CA SER A 2 -18.92 6.31 -58.41
C SER A 2 -18.82 5.36 -57.20
N SER A 3 -17.62 4.84 -56.90
CA SER A 3 -17.43 3.97 -55.71
C SER A 3 -16.17 4.29 -54.90
N GLN A 4 -15.36 5.27 -55.33
CA GLN A 4 -14.22 5.79 -54.55
C GLN A 4 -14.48 7.14 -53.88
N GLN A 5 -15.53 7.88 -54.29
CA GLN A 5 -15.93 9.14 -53.64
C GLN A 5 -16.90 8.95 -52.46
N GLU A 6 -17.45 7.74 -52.28
CA GLU A 6 -18.34 7.41 -51.16
C GLU A 6 -17.57 6.87 -49.93
N MET A 7 -16.27 6.57 -50.10
CA MET A 7 -15.38 6.10 -49.02
C MET A 7 -14.67 7.24 -48.26
N LEU A 8 -14.77 8.49 -48.72
CA LEU A 8 -14.11 9.67 -48.11
C LEU A 8 -15.06 10.63 -47.38
N ARG A 9 -16.34 10.30 -47.17
CA ARG A 9 -17.32 11.18 -46.50
C ARG A 9 -17.84 10.71 -45.14
N ARG A 10 -17.27 9.66 -44.53
CA ARG A 10 -17.68 9.16 -43.20
C ARG A 10 -16.71 9.48 -42.06
N THR A 11 -15.79 10.42 -42.24
CA THR A 11 -14.78 10.80 -41.23
C THR A 11 -14.99 12.18 -40.60
N THR A 12 -16.20 12.73 -40.66
CA THR A 12 -16.54 13.99 -39.96
C THR A 12 -17.96 13.94 -39.40
N GLU A 13 -18.15 13.18 -38.34
CA GLU A 13 -19.17 13.48 -37.33
C GLU A 13 -18.46 13.47 -35.98
N PHE A 14 -18.05 14.67 -35.56
CA PHE A 14 -17.63 14.95 -34.21
C PHE A 14 -18.80 14.63 -33.28
N ASN A 15 -18.69 13.51 -32.56
CA ASN A 15 -19.54 13.27 -31.42
C ASN A 15 -19.05 14.18 -30.28
N THR A 16 -19.93 15.07 -29.85
CA THR A 16 -19.76 15.97 -28.70
C THR A 16 -19.34 15.16 -27.46
N PRO A 17 -18.40 15.64 -26.62
CA PRO A 17 -18.04 14.93 -25.40
C PRO A 17 -19.25 14.92 -24.47
N GLN A 18 -19.85 13.75 -24.26
CA GLN A 18 -20.68 13.52 -23.09
C GLN A 18 -19.78 13.59 -21.87
N GLN A 19 -20.12 14.51 -20.96
CA GLN A 19 -19.47 14.67 -19.67
C GLN A 19 -19.75 13.44 -18.81
N ASP A 20 -18.91 12.41 -18.97
CA ASP A 20 -18.83 11.32 -18.00
C ASP A 20 -18.05 11.81 -16.79
N GLN A 21 -18.71 11.76 -15.64
CA GLN A 21 -18.17 12.05 -14.32
C GLN A 21 -17.16 10.96 -13.94
N HIS A 22 -15.95 11.05 -14.49
CA HIS A 22 -14.81 10.30 -13.99
C HIS A 22 -14.42 10.86 -12.62
N GLU A 23 -14.48 10.03 -11.58
CA GLU A 23 -13.76 10.31 -10.33
C GLU A 23 -12.26 10.42 -10.66
N GLU A 24 -11.82 11.66 -10.85
CA GLU A 24 -10.43 12.01 -11.01
C GLU A 24 -9.71 11.59 -9.73
N VAL A 25 -8.89 10.53 -9.81
CA VAL A 25 -7.97 10.20 -8.74
C VAL A 25 -7.04 11.40 -8.61
N VAL A 26 -7.32 12.27 -7.63
CA VAL A 26 -6.55 13.48 -7.38
C VAL A 26 -5.12 13.05 -7.02
N TYR A 27 -4.23 13.13 -8.00
CA TYR A 27 -2.80 12.96 -7.79
C TYR A 27 -2.35 14.07 -6.85
N ARG A 28 -1.96 13.73 -5.63
CA ARG A 28 -1.19 14.64 -4.78
C ARG A 28 0.21 14.78 -5.38
N SER A 29 0.32 15.51 -6.47
CA SER A 29 1.59 16.04 -6.95
C SER A 29 1.32 17.45 -7.41
N ASP A 30 1.60 18.42 -6.54
CA ASP A 30 1.43 19.85 -6.79
C ASP A 30 2.45 20.37 -7.84
N GLY A 31 2.72 19.60 -8.90
CA GLY A 31 3.82 19.82 -9.86
C GLY A 31 5.21 19.51 -9.30
N VAL A 32 5.31 18.88 -8.14
CA VAL A 32 6.60 18.65 -7.46
C VAL A 32 7.33 17.43 -8.03
N VAL A 33 8.62 17.58 -8.34
CA VAL A 33 9.50 16.49 -8.76
C VAL A 33 9.61 15.44 -7.66
N TYR A 34 9.30 14.19 -8.00
CA TYR A 34 9.45 13.06 -7.10
C TYR A 34 10.90 12.57 -7.12
N ASN A 35 11.54 12.51 -5.94
CA ASN A 35 12.95 12.14 -5.79
C ASN A 35 13.10 10.85 -4.96
N HIS A 36 13.36 9.75 -5.66
CA HIS A 36 13.74 8.47 -5.08
C HIS A 36 15.26 8.32 -5.04
N ALA A 37 15.79 7.44 -4.18
CA ALA A 37 17.23 7.21 -4.07
C ALA A 37 17.88 6.73 -5.38
N ASP A 38 17.12 5.99 -6.20
CA ASP A 38 17.59 5.38 -7.45
C ASP A 38 17.10 6.10 -8.72
N PHE A 39 16.07 6.96 -8.61
CA PHE A 39 15.48 7.64 -9.76
C PHE A 39 14.76 8.95 -9.37
N SER A 40 14.51 9.83 -10.34
CA SER A 40 13.63 10.99 -10.18
C SER A 40 12.61 11.08 -11.32
N TYR A 41 11.43 11.59 -11.02
CA TYR A 41 10.33 11.76 -11.97
C TYR A 41 9.72 13.16 -11.81
N ASP A 42 9.71 13.93 -12.89
CA ASP A 42 9.10 15.26 -12.94
C ASP A 42 7.71 15.17 -13.60
N PRO A 43 6.61 15.43 -12.87
CA PRO A 43 5.27 15.37 -13.46
C PRO A 43 5.04 16.43 -14.55
N ASN A 44 5.86 17.49 -14.61
CA ASN A 44 5.79 18.53 -15.66
C ASN A 44 6.55 18.14 -16.93
N ASN A 45 7.37 17.08 -16.88
CA ASN A 45 8.05 16.51 -18.03
C ASN A 45 7.64 15.03 -18.21
N PRO A 46 6.37 14.78 -18.59
CA PRO A 46 5.83 13.44 -18.65
C PRO A 46 6.55 12.58 -19.70
N GLY A 47 6.50 11.27 -19.49
CA GLY A 47 7.13 10.29 -20.38
C GLY A 47 8.65 10.16 -20.22
N ILE A 48 9.27 10.83 -19.24
CA ILE A 48 10.71 10.72 -18.95
C ILE A 48 10.93 10.40 -17.47
N VAL A 49 11.86 9.50 -17.19
CA VAL A 49 12.41 9.26 -15.84
C VAL A 49 13.92 9.36 -15.88
N VAL A 50 14.53 9.95 -14.86
CA VAL A 50 15.99 9.95 -14.71
C VAL A 50 16.35 8.87 -13.71
N ALA A 51 17.08 7.85 -14.13
CA ALA A 51 17.51 6.77 -13.24
C ALA A 51 18.99 6.51 -13.45
N GLN A 52 19.74 6.37 -12.36
CA GLN A 52 21.20 6.24 -12.40
C GLN A 52 21.89 7.37 -13.21
N GLY A 53 21.33 8.59 -13.16
CA GLY A 53 21.83 9.75 -13.90
C GLY A 53 21.54 9.75 -15.41
N ILE A 54 20.71 8.82 -15.90
CA ILE A 54 20.39 8.68 -17.32
C ILE A 54 18.89 8.91 -17.54
N GLU A 55 18.54 9.74 -18.51
CA GLU A 55 17.16 9.89 -18.97
C GLU A 55 16.69 8.65 -19.72
N LYS A 56 15.56 8.11 -19.30
CA LYS A 56 14.92 6.94 -19.92
C LYS A 56 13.47 7.29 -20.23
N ARG A 57 13.08 7.04 -21.48
CA ARG A 57 11.70 7.24 -21.94
C ARG A 57 10.75 6.24 -21.28
N LEU A 58 9.62 6.70 -20.76
CA LEU A 58 8.48 5.90 -20.31
C LEU A 58 7.42 5.84 -21.42
N TRP A 59 6.81 4.67 -21.59
CA TRP A 59 5.57 4.52 -22.36
C TRP A 59 4.37 4.89 -21.49
N PRO A 60 3.20 5.24 -22.09
CA PRO A 60 2.03 5.69 -21.34
C PRO A 60 1.63 4.75 -20.19
N THR A 61 1.59 3.44 -20.45
CA THR A 61 1.24 2.44 -19.43
C THR A 61 2.29 2.36 -18.30
N GLU A 62 3.58 2.49 -18.62
CA GLU A 62 4.64 2.48 -17.61
C GLU A 62 4.63 3.75 -16.76
N GLU A 63 4.40 4.90 -17.40
CA GLU A 63 4.27 6.18 -16.70
C GLU A 63 3.06 6.16 -15.77
N ARG A 64 1.92 5.65 -16.23
CA ARG A 64 0.73 5.50 -15.39
C ARG A 64 1.01 4.61 -14.18
N LEU A 65 1.68 3.47 -14.38
CA LEU A 65 2.10 2.61 -13.27
C LEU A 65 3.05 3.31 -12.31
N LEU A 66 4.03 4.05 -12.83
CA LEU A 66 4.96 4.84 -12.03
C LEU A 66 4.21 5.88 -11.18
N LYS A 67 3.29 6.64 -11.77
CA LYS A 67 2.46 7.61 -11.06
C LYS A 67 1.64 6.96 -9.96
N LEU A 68 1.07 5.79 -10.23
CA LEU A 68 0.30 5.04 -9.23
C LEU A 68 1.18 4.63 -8.03
N PHE A 69 2.40 4.15 -8.30
CA PHE A 69 3.38 3.84 -7.26
C PHE A 69 3.87 5.06 -6.48
N ILE A 70 4.11 6.19 -7.15
CA ILE A 70 4.54 7.46 -6.56
C ILE A 70 3.42 8.10 -5.73
N ALA A 71 2.16 7.87 -6.08
CA ALA A 71 1.02 8.38 -5.32
C ALA A 71 0.82 7.65 -3.98
N LYS A 72 1.22 6.37 -3.90
CA LYS A 72 1.12 5.52 -2.70
C LYS A 72 2.45 4.81 -2.40
N PRO A 73 3.54 5.55 -2.14
CA PRO A 73 4.83 4.96 -1.84
C PRO A 73 4.76 4.14 -0.55
N ASN A 74 5.44 3.01 -0.52
CA ASN A 74 5.48 2.04 0.57
C ASN A 74 4.14 1.33 0.90
N GLU A 75 3.10 1.56 0.11
CA GLU A 75 1.82 0.86 0.19
C GLU A 75 1.69 -0.21 -0.91
N ILE A 76 1.08 -1.34 -0.58
CA ILE A 76 0.80 -2.40 -1.55
C ILE A 76 -0.34 -1.98 -2.47
N ILE A 77 -0.04 -1.99 -3.76
CA ILE A 77 -0.98 -1.80 -4.86
C ILE A 77 -1.43 -3.17 -5.34
N LYS A 78 -2.71 -3.47 -5.15
CA LYS A 78 -3.30 -4.77 -5.48
C LYS A 78 -3.42 -4.96 -7.00
N PRO A 79 -3.45 -6.22 -7.50
CA PRO A 79 -3.59 -6.49 -8.94
C PRO A 79 -4.81 -5.85 -9.61
N ASN A 80 -5.93 -5.72 -8.89
CA ASN A 80 -7.16 -5.09 -9.37
C ASN A 80 -7.08 -3.54 -9.42
N GLU A 81 -6.21 -2.93 -8.62
CA GLU A 81 -5.89 -1.50 -8.71
C GLU A 81 -4.98 -1.20 -9.91
N LEU A 82 -4.26 -2.21 -10.41
CA LEU A 82 -3.39 -2.14 -11.59
C LEU A 82 -4.23 -2.33 -12.87
N LYS A 83 -5.18 -1.42 -13.12
CA LYS A 83 -6.03 -1.39 -14.32
C LYS A 83 -5.21 -1.15 -15.59
N LYS A 84 -5.77 -1.38 -16.77
CA LYS A 84 -5.23 -0.95 -18.07
C LYS A 84 -5.56 0.53 -18.34
N ASP A 85 -5.05 1.04 -19.46
CA ASP A 85 -5.28 2.44 -19.87
C ASP A 85 -6.74 2.71 -20.27
N ASP A 86 -7.51 1.67 -20.62
CA ASP A 86 -8.95 1.72 -20.89
C ASP A 86 -9.82 1.51 -19.63
N GLY A 87 -9.20 1.44 -18.44
CA GLY A 87 -9.88 1.25 -17.16
C GLY A 87 -10.31 -0.20 -16.86
N GLN A 88 -10.09 -1.14 -17.78
CA GLN A 88 -10.37 -2.56 -17.53
C GLN A 88 -9.33 -3.18 -16.59
N GLU A 89 -9.70 -4.27 -15.91
CA GLU A 89 -8.75 -5.04 -15.13
C GLU A 89 -7.61 -5.58 -16.02
N ALA A 90 -6.37 -5.41 -15.57
CA ALA A 90 -5.23 -6.00 -16.25
C ALA A 90 -5.05 -7.45 -15.80
N SER A 91 -4.76 -8.33 -16.76
CA SER A 91 -4.36 -9.69 -16.42
C SER A 91 -3.05 -9.68 -15.64
N GLY A 92 -2.83 -10.65 -14.75
CA GLY A 92 -1.58 -10.74 -13.99
C GLY A 92 -0.33 -10.85 -14.88
N VAL A 93 -0.46 -11.41 -16.09
CA VAL A 93 0.62 -11.46 -17.10
C VAL A 93 0.94 -10.06 -17.63
N TYR A 94 -0.10 -9.28 -17.95
CA TYR A 94 0.04 -7.89 -18.39
C TYR A 94 0.73 -7.04 -17.32
N VAL A 95 0.25 -7.10 -16.08
CA VAL A 95 0.85 -6.37 -14.95
C VAL A 95 2.33 -6.75 -14.77
N ARG A 96 2.66 -8.04 -14.75
CA ARG A 96 4.05 -8.52 -14.62
C ARG A 96 4.95 -7.98 -15.73
N PHE A 97 4.46 -7.96 -16.97
CA PHE A 97 5.21 -7.43 -18.12
C PHE A 97 5.55 -5.95 -17.93
N PHE A 98 4.55 -5.11 -17.62
CA PHE A 98 4.78 -3.67 -17.48
C PHE A 98 5.56 -3.31 -16.21
N VAL A 99 5.35 -4.03 -15.11
CA VAL A 99 6.21 -3.87 -13.91
C VAL A 99 7.66 -4.22 -14.25
N PHE A 100 7.92 -5.33 -14.93
CA PHE A 100 9.28 -5.68 -15.35
C PHE A 100 9.86 -4.64 -16.33
N SER A 101 9.03 -4.11 -17.24
CA SER A 101 9.44 -3.05 -18.15
C SER A 101 9.83 -1.77 -17.41
N LEU A 102 9.05 -1.38 -16.41
CA LEU A 102 9.34 -0.26 -15.54
C LEU A 102 10.62 -0.49 -14.72
N ARG A 103 10.84 -1.70 -14.18
CA ARG A 103 12.08 -2.05 -13.46
C ARG A 103 13.34 -1.89 -14.30
N LYS A 104 13.31 -2.25 -15.59
CA LYS A 104 14.43 -1.97 -16.53
C LYS A 104 14.80 -0.48 -16.59
N LYS A 105 13.85 0.40 -16.28
CA LYS A 105 14.03 1.84 -16.32
C LYS A 105 14.44 2.39 -14.96
N LEU A 106 13.89 1.88 -13.86
CA LEU A 106 14.16 2.42 -12.53
C LEU A 106 15.33 1.74 -11.80
N GLU A 107 15.56 0.46 -12.04
CA GLU A 107 16.39 -0.39 -11.18
C GLU A 107 17.73 -0.78 -11.84
N PRO A 108 18.83 -0.92 -11.07
CA PRO A 108 20.11 -1.41 -11.59
C PRO A 108 20.03 -2.84 -12.14
N ASP A 109 19.29 -3.72 -11.44
CA ASP A 109 19.03 -5.09 -11.88
C ASP A 109 17.54 -5.45 -11.75
N PRO A 110 16.79 -5.50 -12.87
CA PRO A 110 15.36 -5.81 -12.89
C PRO A 110 14.99 -7.22 -12.42
N LYS A 111 15.94 -8.16 -12.39
CA LYS A 111 15.73 -9.52 -11.89
C LYS A 111 15.87 -9.60 -10.37
N HIS A 112 16.56 -8.63 -9.77
CA HIS A 112 16.76 -8.52 -8.32
C HIS A 112 16.19 -7.19 -7.82
N PRO A 113 14.85 -7.04 -7.82
CA PRO A 113 14.22 -5.74 -7.66
C PRO A 113 14.41 -5.15 -6.27
N VAL A 114 14.71 -3.84 -6.25
CA VAL A 114 14.97 -3.06 -5.04
C VAL A 114 14.09 -1.81 -4.93
N VAL A 115 13.40 -1.41 -6.00
CA VAL A 115 12.50 -0.24 -6.01
C VAL A 115 11.06 -0.73 -6.01
N ILE A 116 10.64 -1.48 -7.02
CA ILE A 116 9.28 -2.02 -7.14
C ILE A 116 9.31 -3.47 -6.66
N ILE A 117 8.81 -3.72 -5.46
CA ILE A 117 8.86 -5.02 -4.81
C ILE A 117 7.58 -5.79 -5.10
N ASN A 118 7.74 -7.05 -5.52
CA ASN A 118 6.61 -7.98 -5.65
C ASN A 118 6.32 -8.62 -4.30
N ASN A 119 5.07 -8.53 -3.87
CA ASN A 119 4.55 -9.25 -2.71
C ASN A 119 3.65 -10.38 -3.21
N GLN A 120 4.13 -11.63 -3.07
CA GLN A 120 3.48 -12.80 -3.66
C GLN A 120 2.02 -12.91 -3.21
N GLY A 121 1.11 -12.90 -4.19
CA GLY A 121 -0.33 -13.00 -3.95
C GLY A 121 -1.01 -11.71 -3.47
N LEU A 122 -0.26 -10.63 -3.26
CA LEU A 122 -0.79 -9.35 -2.75
C LEU A 122 -0.66 -8.19 -3.72
N GLY A 123 0.36 -8.17 -4.56
CA GLY A 123 0.56 -7.12 -5.54
C GLY A 123 1.98 -6.55 -5.48
N TYR A 124 2.12 -5.26 -5.74
CA TYR A 124 3.40 -4.58 -5.84
C TYR A 124 3.42 -3.33 -4.99
N PHE A 125 4.56 -2.94 -4.46
CA PHE A 125 4.73 -1.63 -3.84
C PHE A 125 6.03 -0.99 -4.30
N LEU A 126 6.08 0.34 -4.27
CA LEU A 126 7.31 1.08 -4.45
C LEU A 126 7.94 1.35 -3.09
N ARG A 127 9.19 0.92 -2.91
CA ARG A 127 9.94 1.11 -1.68
C ARG A 127 10.70 2.43 -1.76
N ASP A 128 10.20 3.46 -1.11
CA ASP A 128 10.87 4.76 -1.04
C ASP A 128 11.59 4.95 0.29
N LYS A 129 12.91 4.80 0.29
CA LYS A 129 13.71 5.03 1.49
C LYS A 129 13.82 6.50 1.89
N ASN A 130 13.74 7.44 0.95
CA ASN A 130 13.94 8.87 1.20
C ASN A 130 12.74 9.46 1.93
N GLN A 131 11.52 9.17 1.48
CA GLN A 131 10.32 9.51 2.25
C GLN A 131 10.38 8.91 3.66
N LEU A 132 10.77 7.64 3.77
CA LEU A 132 10.97 6.97 5.06
C LEU A 132 12.16 7.55 5.88
N LEU A 133 13.02 8.41 5.33
CA LEU A 133 14.11 9.09 6.05
C LEU A 133 13.75 10.55 6.38
N GLU A 134 13.03 11.25 5.51
CA GLU A 134 12.49 12.59 5.75
C GLU A 134 11.40 12.58 6.83
N GLU A 135 10.57 11.52 6.88
CA GLU A 135 9.66 11.24 8.00
C GLU A 135 10.41 11.02 9.34
N ASN A 136 11.66 10.59 9.30
CA ASN A 136 12.50 10.43 10.49
C ASN A 136 13.27 11.70 10.89
N LYS A 137 13.57 12.60 9.94
CA LYS A 137 14.30 13.87 10.19
C LYS A 137 13.41 15.01 10.66
N THR A 138 12.18 15.09 10.16
CA THR A 138 11.32 16.28 10.33
C THR A 138 10.41 16.18 11.55
N VAL A 139 10.92 15.62 12.65
CA VAL A 139 10.11 15.10 13.76
C VAL A 139 9.44 13.79 13.34
N SER A 140 9.70 12.69 14.07
CA SER A 140 8.83 11.50 13.99
C SER A 140 7.39 12.00 13.92
N PRO A 141 6.55 11.64 12.94
CA PRO A 141 5.20 12.17 12.81
C PRO A 141 4.28 11.84 14.02
N TYR A 142 4.84 11.21 15.05
CA TYR A 142 4.25 10.95 16.37
C TYR A 142 4.87 11.77 17.53
N ARG A 143 5.89 12.60 17.27
CA ARG A 143 6.54 13.46 18.28
C ARG A 143 6.02 14.89 18.32
N SER A 144 5.27 15.34 17.33
CA SER A 144 4.63 16.65 17.40
C SER A 144 3.26 16.63 16.72
N VAL A 145 2.25 16.98 17.54
CA VAL A 145 0.84 17.22 17.23
C VAL A 145 -0.07 15.98 17.33
N GLU A 146 -0.76 15.92 18.48
CA GLU A 146 -1.94 15.12 18.81
C GLU A 146 -1.75 13.60 18.99
N ASN A 147 -2.42 13.06 20.01
CA ASN A 147 -2.24 11.70 20.50
C ASN A 147 -2.33 10.68 19.35
N THR A 148 -1.27 9.90 19.10
CA THR A 148 -1.32 8.75 18.17
C THR A 148 -2.47 7.79 18.51
N SER A 149 -2.94 7.81 19.76
CA SER A 149 -4.12 7.10 20.26
C SER A 149 -5.41 7.47 19.52
N ASP A 150 -5.53 8.72 19.05
CA ASP A 150 -6.73 9.24 18.40
C ASP A 150 -6.80 8.83 16.91
N LYS A 151 -5.64 8.48 16.32
CA LYS A 151 -5.55 7.93 14.95
C LYS A 151 -5.68 6.43 14.88
N LEU A 152 -5.29 5.71 15.93
CA LEU A 152 -5.44 4.26 16.00
C LEU A 152 -6.91 3.89 16.18
N LEU A 153 -7.29 2.70 15.70
CA LEU A 153 -8.62 2.15 15.97
C LEU A 153 -8.94 2.25 17.46
N GLY A 154 -10.07 2.89 17.78
CA GLY A 154 -10.58 3.08 19.14
C GLY A 154 -10.98 1.77 19.81
N GLN A 155 -11.22 1.82 21.12
CA GLN A 155 -11.54 0.63 21.92
C GLN A 155 -12.95 0.07 21.62
N ASN A 156 -13.90 0.91 21.20
CA ASN A 156 -15.28 0.48 20.92
C ASN A 156 -15.49 -0.09 19.51
N LEU A 157 -14.51 -0.83 19.00
CA LEU A 157 -14.53 -1.40 17.65
C LEU A 157 -14.28 -2.90 17.68
N LYS A 158 -14.97 -3.60 16.78
CA LYS A 158 -14.75 -5.01 16.47
C LYS A 158 -14.23 -5.12 15.04
N VAL A 159 -13.19 -5.92 14.84
CA VAL A 159 -12.62 -6.17 13.52
C VAL A 159 -12.84 -7.63 13.16
N ILE A 160 -13.44 -7.85 11.99
CA ILE A 160 -13.59 -9.18 11.39
C ILE A 160 -12.56 -9.28 10.27
N HIS A 161 -11.53 -10.09 10.48
CA HIS A 161 -10.54 -10.48 9.48
C HIS A 161 -10.80 -11.96 9.10
N PRO A 162 -10.50 -12.41 7.86
CA PRO A 162 -10.75 -13.80 7.45
C PRO A 162 -10.16 -14.87 8.39
N ASP A 163 -9.00 -14.58 8.98
CA ASP A 163 -8.29 -15.50 9.87
C ASP A 163 -8.57 -15.30 11.37
N PHE A 164 -9.13 -14.15 11.77
CA PHE A 164 -9.39 -13.88 13.19
C PHE A 164 -10.47 -12.79 13.39
N THR A 165 -11.14 -12.81 14.53
CA THR A 165 -11.90 -11.65 15.00
C THR A 165 -11.17 -10.96 16.13
N TYR A 166 -11.30 -9.64 16.23
CA TYR A 166 -10.70 -8.82 17.27
C TYR A 166 -11.76 -7.94 17.91
N ASP A 167 -11.79 -7.95 19.24
CA ASP A 167 -12.59 -7.07 20.09
C ASP A 167 -11.66 -6.05 20.75
N GLY A 168 -11.81 -4.79 20.38
CA GLY A 168 -11.01 -3.69 20.88
C GLY A 168 -11.33 -3.28 22.33
N TYR A 169 -12.48 -3.66 22.87
CA TYR A 169 -12.87 -3.30 24.23
C TYR A 169 -12.23 -4.28 25.22
N ASP A 170 -12.38 -5.58 24.96
CA ASP A 170 -11.81 -6.64 25.78
C ASP A 170 -10.32 -6.90 25.50
N ARG A 171 -9.80 -6.35 24.40
CA ARG A 171 -8.47 -6.64 23.82
C ARG A 171 -8.32 -8.13 23.58
N LYS A 172 -9.27 -8.70 22.84
CA LYS A 172 -9.42 -10.13 22.70
C LYS A 172 -9.43 -10.50 21.23
N VAL A 173 -8.70 -11.54 20.88
CA VAL A 173 -8.72 -12.11 19.53
C VAL A 173 -9.32 -13.50 19.59
N VAL A 174 -10.05 -13.88 18.54
CA VAL A 174 -10.59 -15.23 18.37
C VAL A 174 -10.09 -15.79 17.05
N VAL A 175 -9.32 -16.88 17.12
CA VAL A 175 -8.80 -17.64 15.96
C VAL A 175 -9.40 -19.03 16.03
N ASP A 176 -10.06 -19.48 14.96
CA ASP A 176 -10.75 -20.80 14.90
C ASP A 176 -11.62 -21.10 16.14
N GLY A 177 -12.34 -20.10 16.63
CA GLY A 177 -13.21 -20.18 17.81
C GLY A 177 -12.50 -20.10 19.16
N GLN A 178 -11.15 -20.11 19.18
CA GLN A 178 -10.36 -20.01 20.40
C GLN A 178 -10.05 -18.56 20.77
N ALA A 179 -10.50 -18.17 21.95
CA ALA A 179 -10.50 -16.81 22.42
C ALA A 179 -9.28 -16.53 23.31
N THR A 180 -8.41 -15.61 22.91
CA THR A 180 -7.18 -15.26 23.63
C THR A 180 -7.10 -13.76 23.91
N ARG A 181 -6.70 -13.38 25.13
CA ARG A 181 -6.52 -11.98 25.51
C ARG A 181 -5.14 -11.45 25.11
N LEU A 182 -5.11 -10.24 24.58
CA LEU A 182 -3.90 -9.47 24.30
C LEU A 182 -3.45 -8.70 25.54
N THR A 183 -2.13 -8.63 25.74
CA THR A 183 -1.51 -7.65 26.62
C THR A 183 -1.71 -6.25 26.03
N ARG A 184 -1.46 -5.20 26.84
CA ARG A 184 -1.56 -3.82 26.35
C ARG A 184 -0.69 -3.57 25.11
N ARG A 185 0.55 -4.08 25.10
CA ARG A 185 1.48 -3.86 24.01
C ARG A 185 1.14 -4.64 22.75
N GLU A 186 0.67 -5.88 22.89
CA GLU A 186 0.19 -6.66 21.74
C GLU A 186 -1.06 -6.01 21.12
N ASP A 187 -1.95 -5.48 21.97
CA ASP A 187 -3.14 -4.75 21.54
C ASP A 187 -2.77 -3.45 20.79
N ASP A 188 -1.87 -2.64 21.36
CA ASP A 188 -1.36 -1.44 20.70
C ASP A 188 -0.77 -1.77 19.32
N LEU A 189 0.08 -2.80 19.24
CA LEU A 189 0.69 -3.24 17.99
C LEU A 189 -0.34 -3.75 16.97
N LEU A 190 -1.33 -4.52 17.42
CA LEU A 190 -2.38 -5.01 16.54
C LEU A 190 -3.23 -3.85 15.99
N ARG A 191 -3.58 -2.86 16.83
CA ARG A 191 -4.31 -1.66 16.39
C ARG A 191 -3.53 -0.87 15.34
N VAL A 192 -2.21 -0.75 15.47
CA VAL A 192 -1.37 -0.11 14.45
C VAL A 192 -1.57 -0.79 13.09
N PHE A 193 -1.45 -2.11 13.07
CA PHE A 193 -1.64 -2.89 11.84
C PHE A 193 -3.07 -2.85 11.29
N LEU A 194 -4.08 -2.92 12.15
CA LEU A 194 -5.48 -2.88 11.73
C LEU A 194 -5.93 -1.49 11.25
N THR A 195 -5.29 -0.42 11.75
CA THR A 195 -5.52 0.96 11.27
C THR A 195 -4.94 1.15 9.87
N TYR A 196 -3.80 0.51 9.59
CA TYR A 196 -3.05 0.64 8.34
C TYR A 196 -2.75 -0.73 7.73
N PRO A 197 -3.79 -1.50 7.33
CA PRO A 197 -3.57 -2.80 6.72
C PRO A 197 -2.79 -2.65 5.41
N ASN A 198 -1.99 -3.66 5.07
CA ASN A 198 -1.10 -3.69 3.90
C ASN A 198 0.00 -2.63 3.85
N ARG A 199 0.09 -1.71 4.82
CA ARG A 199 1.23 -0.78 4.93
C ARG A 199 2.46 -1.51 5.47
N MET A 200 3.59 -1.36 4.77
CA MET A 200 4.88 -1.88 5.22
C MET A 200 5.46 -0.98 6.32
N PHE A 201 5.62 -1.53 7.53
CA PHE A 201 6.23 -0.85 8.67
C PHE A 201 7.61 -1.39 9.01
N ARG A 202 8.60 -0.52 9.15
CA ARG A 202 9.90 -0.89 9.72
C ARG A 202 9.77 -1.19 11.21
N SER A 203 10.72 -1.95 11.74
CA SER A 203 10.78 -2.22 13.19
C SER A 203 10.92 -0.94 14.03
N SER A 204 11.64 0.07 13.51
CA SER A 204 11.77 1.37 14.17
C SER A 204 10.45 2.15 14.18
N GLU A 205 9.69 2.15 13.07
CA GLU A 205 8.39 2.82 13.01
C GLU A 205 7.39 2.20 13.98
N LEU A 206 7.31 0.85 14.02
CA LEU A 206 6.47 0.16 15.01
C LEU A 206 6.92 0.46 16.44
N ASN A 207 8.23 0.61 16.66
CA ASN A 207 8.77 0.98 17.97
C ASN A 207 8.26 2.35 18.41
N ASP A 208 8.37 3.34 17.53
CA ASP A 208 7.93 4.70 17.81
C ASP A 208 6.42 4.75 18.07
N MET A 209 5.63 4.05 17.26
CA MET A 209 4.16 4.02 17.38
C MET A 209 3.67 3.32 18.65
N VAL A 210 4.33 2.23 19.05
CA VAL A 210 3.89 1.40 20.19
C VAL A 210 4.51 1.88 21.50
N PHE A 211 5.81 2.18 21.53
CA PHE A 211 6.54 2.44 22.78
C PHE A 211 6.67 3.93 23.13
N ARG A 212 6.44 4.83 22.17
CA ARG A 212 6.36 6.31 22.24
C ARG A 212 7.52 7.08 22.91
N ASP A 213 8.30 6.49 23.80
CA ASP A 213 9.43 7.14 24.50
C ASP A 213 10.55 6.16 24.93
N ASN A 214 10.42 4.86 24.66
CA ASN A 214 11.42 3.85 25.02
C ASN A 214 11.87 3.09 23.79
N TYR A 215 13.11 3.33 23.36
CA TYR A 215 13.73 2.54 22.30
C TYR A 215 13.87 1.09 22.81
N SER A 216 13.14 0.17 22.19
CA SER A 216 13.12 -1.22 22.62
C SER A 216 13.42 -2.12 21.44
N ASP A 217 14.47 -2.93 21.50
CA ASP A 217 14.69 -4.00 20.51
C ASP A 217 13.65 -5.14 20.64
N TYR A 218 12.56 -4.88 21.38
CA TYR A 218 11.51 -5.81 21.74
C TYR A 218 10.42 -5.97 20.67
N ILE A 219 10.37 -5.15 19.62
CA ILE A 219 9.35 -5.29 18.55
C ILE A 219 9.35 -6.68 17.93
N SER A 220 10.53 -7.27 17.67
CA SER A 220 10.61 -8.63 17.13
C SER A 220 9.96 -9.67 18.06
N LYS A 221 10.15 -9.54 19.37
CA LYS A 221 9.53 -10.39 20.40
C LYS A 221 8.03 -10.14 20.49
N LEU A 222 7.60 -8.87 20.41
CA LEU A 222 6.21 -8.49 20.44
C LEU A 222 5.45 -9.00 19.20
N ILE A 223 6.05 -8.92 18.01
CA ILE A 223 5.53 -9.53 16.77
C ILE A 223 5.37 -11.04 16.95
N LYS A 224 6.37 -11.73 17.52
CA LYS A 224 6.29 -13.17 17.78
C LYS A 224 5.15 -13.52 18.74
N ALA A 225 5.01 -12.75 19.83
CA ALA A 225 3.95 -12.94 20.80
C ALA A 225 2.56 -12.67 20.18
N LEU A 226 2.42 -11.59 19.42
CA LEU A 226 1.17 -11.27 18.72
C LEU A 226 0.80 -12.38 17.72
N ARG A 227 1.75 -12.86 16.90
CA ARG A 227 1.53 -13.96 15.96
C ARG A 227 1.01 -15.23 16.63
N SER A 228 1.52 -15.59 17.81
CA SER A 228 1.00 -16.75 18.55
C SER A 228 -0.48 -16.64 18.95
N LYS A 229 -1.10 -15.46 18.81
CA LYS A 229 -2.50 -15.20 19.17
C LYS A 229 -3.40 -14.91 17.98
N VAL A 230 -2.86 -14.44 16.85
CA VAL A 230 -3.64 -14.04 15.67
C VAL A 230 -3.42 -14.94 14.45
N GLU A 231 -2.45 -15.87 14.52
CA GLU A 231 -2.14 -16.82 13.45
C GLU A 231 -2.60 -18.22 13.85
N ARG A 232 -3.09 -19.01 12.89
CA ARG A 232 -3.30 -20.46 13.07
C ARG A 232 -1.98 -21.20 13.31
N ASP A 233 -0.95 -20.83 12.56
CA ASP A 233 0.42 -21.32 12.72
C ASP A 233 1.40 -20.14 12.77
N SER A 234 1.85 -19.81 13.98
CA SER A 234 2.78 -18.69 14.19
C SER A 234 4.19 -18.89 13.59
N ALA A 235 4.57 -20.13 13.25
CA ALA A 235 5.83 -20.43 12.57
C ALA A 235 5.75 -20.13 11.06
N ASN A 236 4.54 -20.23 10.49
CA ASN A 236 4.23 -19.95 9.08
C ASN A 236 3.15 -18.85 8.98
N PRO A 237 3.48 -17.61 9.36
CA PRO A 237 2.50 -16.54 9.51
C PRO A 237 1.88 -16.14 8.16
N THR A 238 0.55 -15.99 8.12
CA THR A 238 -0.21 -15.56 6.95
C THR A 238 -0.90 -14.22 7.14
N VAL A 239 -1.08 -13.78 8.38
CA VAL A 239 -1.70 -12.50 8.75
C VAL A 239 -0.65 -11.39 8.87
N ILE A 240 0.31 -11.51 9.78
CA ILE A 240 1.38 -10.54 9.98
C ILE A 240 2.62 -11.03 9.25
N ILE A 241 2.90 -10.49 8.08
CA ILE A 241 3.99 -10.95 7.22
C ILE A 241 5.27 -10.19 7.53
N ASN A 242 6.39 -10.92 7.57
CA ASN A 242 7.73 -10.32 7.62
C ASN A 242 8.31 -10.29 6.21
N PHE A 243 8.79 -9.14 5.78
CA PHE A 243 9.59 -9.00 4.58
C PHE A 243 11.04 -8.67 4.97
N PRO A 244 11.99 -9.60 4.77
CA PRO A 244 13.37 -9.41 5.19
C PRO A 244 13.95 -8.06 4.72
N ARG A 245 14.54 -7.31 5.66
CA ARG A 245 15.14 -5.99 5.44
C ARG A 245 14.17 -4.86 5.03
N ALA A 246 12.86 -5.11 5.00
CA ALA A 246 11.85 -4.08 4.78
C ALA A 246 10.98 -3.85 6.03
N GLY A 247 10.51 -4.91 6.68
CA GLY A 247 9.72 -4.78 7.90
C GLY A 247 8.53 -5.75 7.97
N TYR A 248 7.45 -5.28 8.57
CA TYR A 248 6.24 -6.06 8.85
C TYR A 248 5.00 -5.34 8.32
N PHE A 249 4.01 -6.10 7.89
CA PHE A 249 2.68 -5.57 7.59
C PHE A 249 1.63 -6.60 7.96
N LEU A 250 0.40 -6.15 8.20
CA LEU A 250 -0.76 -7.04 8.27
C LEU A 250 -1.38 -7.15 6.89
N LYS A 251 -1.52 -8.38 6.42
CA LYS A 251 -2.13 -8.72 5.15
C LYS A 251 -3.64 -8.57 5.24
N ASP A 252 -4.23 -7.80 4.34
CA ASP A 252 -5.69 -7.79 4.12
C ASP A 252 -6.01 -7.82 2.62
N ASN A 253 -6.77 -8.83 2.20
CA ASN A 253 -7.20 -8.96 0.82
C ASN A 253 -8.40 -8.06 0.45
N GLY A 254 -8.88 -7.22 1.37
CA GLY A 254 -10.07 -6.38 1.20
C GLY A 254 -11.33 -7.00 1.79
N GLU A 255 -11.16 -8.04 2.61
CA GLU A 255 -12.27 -8.74 3.28
C GLU A 255 -12.39 -8.31 4.75
N MET A 256 -11.39 -7.61 5.28
CA MET A 256 -11.43 -7.05 6.64
C MET A 256 -12.57 -6.04 6.78
N ARG A 257 -13.38 -6.21 7.83
CA ARG A 257 -14.47 -5.29 8.18
C ARG A 257 -14.28 -4.74 9.59
N ILE A 258 -14.58 -3.47 9.77
CA ILE A 258 -14.55 -2.78 11.06
C ILE A 258 -15.99 -2.42 11.42
N ILE A 259 -16.41 -2.81 12.62
CA ILE A 259 -17.76 -2.62 13.15
C ILE A 259 -17.67 -1.78 14.42
N ARG A 260 -18.50 -0.75 14.54
CA ARG A 260 -18.63 0.01 15.80
C ARG A 260 -19.54 -0.76 16.76
N MET A 261 -19.09 -0.93 17.99
CA MET A 261 -19.82 -1.71 19.00
C MET A 261 -21.10 -0.99 19.48
N GLU A 262 -21.27 0.29 19.17
CA GLU A 262 -22.50 1.06 19.41
C GLU A 262 -23.66 0.66 18.45
N ASP A 263 -23.34 -0.04 17.35
CA ASP A 263 -24.31 -0.47 16.33
C ASP A 263 -24.75 -1.94 16.51
N GLU A 264 -24.25 -2.67 17.52
CA GLU A 264 -24.77 -4.01 17.85
C GLU A 264 -26.11 -3.87 18.61
N PRO A 265 -27.22 -4.46 18.12
CA PRO A 265 -28.47 -4.45 18.86
C PRO A 265 -28.25 -5.16 20.19
N GLN A 266 -28.55 -4.47 21.28
CA GLN A 266 -28.56 -5.04 22.62
C GLN A 266 -29.57 -6.20 22.63
N VAL A 267 -29.09 -7.43 22.82
CA VAL A 267 -29.92 -8.63 22.99
C VAL A 267 -30.25 -8.82 24.46
#